data_AF-A0A819CH58-F1
#
_entry.id   AF-A0A819CH58-F1
#
_cell.length_a   1.000
_cell.length_b   1.000
_cell.length_c   1.000
_cell.angle_alpha   90.00
_cell.angle_beta   90.00
_cell.angle_gamma   90.00
#
_symmetry.space_group_name_H-M   'P 1'
#
loop_
_entity.id
_entity.type
_entity.pdbx_description
1 polymer ?
#
loop_
_entity_poly.entity_id
_entity_poly.type
_entity_poly.pdbx_seq_one_letter_code
_entity_poly.pdbx_strand_id
1 'polypeptide(L)'
;MVVESTTNPDLNNLASNSQKKSETHCMVPITVQLKDIFGPNEIGEITICDTTGFWDTMDPEVDVANATAVIEAFQKCKSVKILALSSYPSLGDKGRSIQKLAHMLISMLPGIEDRLDAIFYVFTKYPATTNIPNLLKNIKTLQVDKDSSLRWDTAFIKILSDMMEKTMNGAYKLDPIHGDPKILIRELQRLRGISNPGEIFRYPMREETQRTEYLEKDRDNALEYIEKLIIQMEILRTMPEVESKTAGTYFRTVEKIRGYVQELQKTAELFLISIDNQTGTISFMYFARSLSRLKNAQWINRIDPGMYDTLMQRITEDLMRYVQQLEDRLIKLDLTLKHHDNISIAQEILVKIESMTVLECTIPQLETSISKINVIELRQVLIVAKQWDVLVRNIRQWRSQHSSMEKYLQVQLNVDLISDETTRFERQREEFFSHLMILISTLRNINSKLKDLLPFKLDLVKLEEEIKRKTKRLGDLLPK
;
A
#
# COMPACT_ATOMS: atom_id res chain seq x y z
N MET A 1 8.29 -22.02 37.43
CA MET A 1 6.94 -22.37 36.98
C MET A 1 7.10 -23.03 35.62
N VAL A 2 6.74 -24.31 35.49
CA VAL A 2 6.69 -24.97 34.19
C VAL A 2 5.39 -24.50 33.53
N VAL A 3 5.50 -23.62 32.54
CA VAL A 3 4.36 -23.22 31.72
C VAL A 3 4.06 -24.43 30.84
N GLU A 4 2.88 -25.05 31.00
CA GLU A 4 2.42 -26.07 30.07
C GLU A 4 2.48 -25.53 28.65
N SER A 5 2.90 -26.36 27.68
CA SER A 5 3.08 -25.94 26.30
C SER A 5 1.77 -25.36 25.75
N THR A 6 1.76 -24.06 25.47
CA THR A 6 0.64 -23.36 24.85
C THR A 6 0.38 -23.93 23.46
N THR A 7 -0.84 -24.40 23.21
CA THR A 7 -1.28 -24.97 21.93
C THR A 7 -1.79 -23.94 20.93
N ASN A 8 -2.02 -22.68 21.38
CA ASN A 8 -2.53 -21.61 20.54
C ASN A 8 -1.39 -21.01 19.69
N PRO A 9 -1.46 -21.10 18.35
CA PRO A 9 -0.41 -20.59 17.47
C PRO A 9 -0.23 -19.07 17.52
N ASP A 10 -1.28 -18.31 17.89
CA ASP A 10 -1.21 -16.84 18.01
C ASP A 10 -0.27 -16.42 19.13
N LEU A 11 -0.04 -17.29 20.13
CA LEU A 11 0.86 -17.04 21.26
C LEU A 11 2.33 -17.31 20.91
N ASN A 12 2.63 -17.95 19.78
CA ASN A 12 4.03 -18.28 19.40
C ASN A 12 4.91 -17.03 19.23
N ASN A 13 4.28 -15.89 18.90
CA ASN A 13 4.96 -14.62 18.70
C ASN A 13 4.97 -13.73 19.96
N LEU A 14 4.37 -14.19 21.07
CA LEU A 14 4.35 -13.45 22.33
C LEU A 14 5.53 -13.87 23.20
N ALA A 15 6.43 -12.93 23.45
CA ALA A 15 7.54 -13.12 24.39
C ALA A 15 7.25 -12.35 25.69
N SER A 16 6.97 -13.05 26.79
CA SER A 16 6.91 -12.43 28.12
C SER A 16 8.27 -12.56 28.82
N ASN A 17 8.91 -11.45 29.16
CA ASN A 17 10.09 -11.43 30.04
C ASN A 17 9.97 -10.24 30.99
N SER A 18 10.13 -10.46 32.30
CA SER A 18 10.06 -9.42 33.33
C SER A 18 11.11 -8.32 33.20
N GLN A 19 12.19 -8.56 32.43
CA GLN A 19 13.25 -7.59 32.15
C GLN A 19 13.15 -6.94 30.76
N LYS A 20 12.29 -7.45 29.87
CA LYS A 20 12.09 -6.82 28.56
C LYS A 20 11.16 -5.62 28.71
N LYS A 21 11.56 -4.48 28.16
CA LYS A 21 10.65 -3.35 27.95
C LYS A 21 9.60 -3.81 26.93
N SER A 22 8.32 -3.54 27.20
CA SER A 22 7.25 -3.90 26.27
C SER A 22 7.45 -3.12 24.98
N GLU A 23 7.67 -3.83 23.89
CA GLU A 23 7.78 -3.28 22.54
C GLU A 23 6.63 -3.87 21.71
N THR A 24 5.42 -3.42 22.02
CA THR A 24 4.27 -3.77 21.19
C THR A 24 4.29 -2.80 20.01
N HIS A 25 4.76 -3.27 18.85
CA HIS A 25 4.90 -2.47 17.63
C HIS A 25 3.63 -2.42 16.76
N CYS A 26 2.67 -3.32 17.02
CA CYS A 26 1.39 -3.45 16.32
C CYS A 26 0.33 -4.00 17.28
N MET A 27 -0.96 -3.77 17.00
CA MET A 27 -2.03 -4.54 17.66
C MET A 27 -1.83 -6.04 17.40
N VAL A 28 -1.78 -6.84 18.47
CA VAL A 28 -1.65 -8.30 18.36
C VAL A 28 -3.00 -8.94 18.69
N PRO A 29 -3.73 -9.47 17.69
CA PRO A 29 -4.94 -10.23 17.93
C PRO A 29 -4.58 -11.64 18.40
N ILE A 30 -5.23 -12.10 19.46
CA ILE A 30 -5.15 -13.47 19.98
C ILE A 30 -6.55 -14.05 19.91
N THR A 31 -6.75 -15.04 19.06
CA THR A 31 -8.04 -15.71 18.95
C THR A 31 -8.12 -16.88 19.91
N VAL A 32 -9.13 -16.90 20.76
CA VAL A 32 -9.38 -17.95 21.75
C VAL A 32 -10.70 -18.63 21.42
N GLN A 33 -10.66 -19.94 21.21
CA GLN A 33 -11.87 -20.73 20.99
C GLN A 33 -12.60 -20.93 22.33
N LEU A 34 -13.91 -20.66 22.36
CA LEU A 34 -14.70 -20.75 23.60
C LEU A 34 -14.72 -22.17 24.17
N LYS A 35 -14.61 -23.19 23.32
CA LYS A 35 -14.50 -24.58 23.73
C LYS A 35 -13.27 -24.88 24.59
N ASP A 36 -12.17 -24.14 24.37
CA ASP A 36 -10.93 -24.34 25.12
C ASP A 36 -11.05 -23.76 26.54
N ILE A 37 -11.93 -22.77 26.73
CA ILE A 37 -12.22 -22.15 28.02
C ILE A 37 -13.30 -22.93 28.76
N PHE A 38 -14.44 -23.22 28.11
CA PHE A 38 -15.63 -23.72 28.77
C PHE A 38 -15.91 -25.21 28.57
N GLY A 39 -15.23 -25.86 27.62
CA GLY A 39 -15.42 -27.28 27.26
C GLY A 39 -16.04 -27.47 25.87
N PRO A 40 -16.09 -28.72 25.36
CA PRO A 40 -16.35 -29.03 23.95
C PRO A 40 -17.72 -28.61 23.41
N ASN A 41 -18.68 -28.30 24.29
CA ASN A 41 -20.04 -27.94 23.91
C ASN A 41 -20.20 -26.44 23.59
N GLU A 42 -19.23 -25.60 23.93
CA GLU A 42 -19.30 -24.17 23.68
C GLU A 42 -18.75 -23.84 22.29
N ILE A 43 -19.55 -23.12 21.50
CA ILE A 43 -19.26 -22.80 20.10
C ILE A 43 -18.96 -21.30 19.98
N GLY A 44 -17.93 -20.98 19.20
CA GLY A 44 -17.55 -19.62 18.87
C GLY A 44 -16.16 -19.27 19.37
N GLU A 45 -15.74 -18.06 19.08
CA GLU A 45 -14.42 -17.55 19.39
C GLU A 45 -14.48 -16.11 19.90
N ILE A 46 -13.46 -15.72 20.65
CA ILE A 46 -13.22 -14.35 21.06
C ILE A 46 -11.82 -13.97 20.59
N THR A 47 -11.71 -12.86 19.88
CA THR A 47 -10.42 -12.26 19.57
C THR A 47 -10.12 -11.19 20.62
N ILE A 48 -9.07 -11.42 21.40
CA ILE A 48 -8.53 -10.46 22.36
C ILE A 48 -7.41 -9.72 21.65
N CYS A 49 -7.56 -8.40 21.51
CA CYS A 49 -6.52 -7.57 20.92
C CYS A 49 -5.75 -6.86 22.04
N ASP A 50 -4.46 -7.15 22.16
CA ASP A 50 -3.58 -6.28 22.94
C ASP A 50 -3.24 -5.07 22.08
N THR A 51 -3.59 -3.89 22.56
CA THR A 51 -3.25 -2.63 21.89
C THR A 51 -1.90 -2.17 22.39
N THR A 52 -1.08 -1.64 21.50
CA THR A 52 0.16 -0.94 21.90
C THR A 52 -0.15 0.05 23.00
N GLY A 53 0.69 0.11 24.04
CA GLY A 53 0.55 1.11 25.09
C GLY A 53 0.46 2.48 24.41
N PHE A 54 -0.70 3.12 24.50
CA PHE A 54 -0.86 4.45 23.93
C PHE A 54 0.21 5.32 24.61
N TRP A 55 0.98 6.03 23.80
CA TRP A 55 2.07 6.88 24.27
C TRP A 55 3.32 6.14 24.78
N ASP A 56 3.51 4.84 24.53
CA ASP A 56 4.73 4.10 24.92
C ASP A 56 5.76 3.91 23.79
N THR A 57 5.42 4.23 22.54
CA THR A 57 6.29 4.15 21.35
C THR A 57 7.10 5.43 21.15
N MET A 58 8.37 5.35 20.74
CA MET A 58 9.25 6.54 20.71
C MET A 58 9.10 7.37 19.42
N ASP A 59 8.62 6.78 18.33
CA ASP A 59 8.67 7.40 17.00
C ASP A 59 7.27 7.65 16.38
N PRO A 60 7.03 8.82 15.76
CA PRO A 60 5.76 9.16 15.12
C PRO A 60 5.30 8.16 14.05
N GLU A 61 6.22 7.56 13.31
CA GLU A 61 5.93 6.56 12.27
C GLU A 61 5.30 5.31 12.87
N VAL A 62 5.79 4.88 14.03
CA VAL A 62 5.27 3.73 14.77
C VAL A 62 3.87 4.05 15.31
N ASP A 63 3.64 5.28 15.78
CA ASP A 63 2.32 5.74 16.21
C ASP A 63 1.30 5.72 15.06
N VAL A 64 1.69 6.15 13.85
CA VAL A 64 0.82 6.13 12.66
C VAL A 64 0.52 4.70 12.20
N ALA A 65 1.52 3.81 12.21
CA ALA A 65 1.33 2.41 11.87
C ALA A 65 0.36 1.73 12.85
N ASN A 66 0.53 1.97 14.15
CA ASN A 66 -0.38 1.49 15.20
C ASN A 66 -1.79 2.05 15.03
N ALA A 67 -1.90 3.35 14.76
CA ALA A 67 -3.18 4.00 14.52
C ALA A 67 -3.93 3.36 13.35
N THR A 68 -3.23 3.15 12.25
CA THR A 68 -3.79 2.57 11.02
C THR A 68 -4.24 1.14 11.27
N ALA A 69 -3.41 0.32 11.92
CA ALA A 69 -3.75 -1.06 12.25
C ALA A 69 -4.99 -1.14 13.16
N VAL A 70 -5.09 -0.26 14.16
CA VAL A 70 -6.24 -0.21 15.07
C VAL A 70 -7.52 0.21 14.35
N ILE A 71 -7.45 1.23 13.50
CA ILE A 71 -8.58 1.70 12.70
C ILE A 71 -9.06 0.59 11.75
N GLU A 72 -8.14 -0.07 11.03
CA GLU A 72 -8.49 -1.18 10.13
C GLU A 72 -9.12 -2.36 10.88
N ALA A 73 -8.61 -2.70 12.06
CA ALA A 73 -9.20 -3.73 12.90
C ALA A 73 -10.64 -3.37 13.27
N PHE A 74 -10.88 -2.14 13.76
CA PHE A 74 -12.22 -1.68 14.11
C PHE A 74 -13.18 -1.62 12.92
N GLN A 75 -12.70 -1.27 11.71
CA GLN A 75 -13.54 -1.29 10.51
C GLN A 75 -14.05 -2.69 10.14
N LYS A 76 -13.32 -3.74 10.51
CA LYS A 76 -13.68 -5.14 10.24
C LYS A 76 -14.51 -5.77 11.35
N CYS A 77 -14.57 -5.17 12.53
CA CYS A 77 -15.33 -5.68 13.66
C CYS A 77 -16.82 -5.30 13.57
N LYS A 78 -17.72 -6.25 13.83
CA LYS A 78 -19.16 -5.97 13.98
C LYS A 78 -19.46 -5.18 15.25
N SER A 79 -18.78 -5.52 16.35
CA SER A 79 -18.90 -4.85 17.64
C SER A 79 -17.63 -4.97 18.46
N VAL A 80 -17.33 -3.97 19.29
CA VAL A 80 -16.17 -3.97 20.20
C VAL A 80 -16.64 -3.79 21.65
N LYS A 81 -15.99 -4.47 22.58
CA LYS A 81 -16.15 -4.30 24.04
C LYS A 81 -14.80 -3.84 24.60
N ILE A 82 -14.83 -2.93 25.58
CA ILE A 82 -13.60 -2.34 26.10
C ILE A 82 -13.26 -2.99 27.45
N LEU A 83 -12.11 -3.65 27.52
CA LEU A 83 -11.54 -4.15 28.76
C LEU A 83 -10.55 -3.14 29.31
N ALA A 84 -10.98 -2.32 30.27
CA ALA A 84 -10.18 -1.27 30.88
C ALA A 84 -9.43 -1.82 32.11
N LEU A 85 -8.14 -2.11 31.93
CA LEU A 85 -7.30 -2.71 32.97
C LEU A 85 -6.59 -1.64 33.82
N SER A 86 -6.75 -1.71 35.14
CA SER A 86 -5.98 -0.93 36.11
C SER A 86 -5.11 -1.87 36.95
N SER A 87 -3.82 -1.60 37.04
CA SER A 87 -2.91 -2.36 37.91
C SER A 87 -2.58 -1.59 39.18
N TYR A 88 -2.45 -2.28 40.31
CA TYR A 88 -2.08 -1.63 41.57
C TYR A 88 -0.73 -0.90 41.52
N PRO A 89 0.36 -1.47 40.97
CA PRO A 89 1.64 -0.77 40.86
C PRO A 89 1.57 0.48 39.98
N SER A 90 0.74 0.46 38.94
CA SER A 90 0.59 1.60 38.03
C SER A 90 -0.35 2.67 38.57
N LEU A 91 -1.11 2.42 39.66
CA LEU A 91 -2.03 3.41 40.24
C LEU A 91 -1.35 4.77 40.46
N GLY A 92 -0.08 4.70 40.89
CA GLY A 92 0.77 5.84 41.18
C GLY A 92 0.26 6.66 42.35
N ASP A 93 0.99 7.73 42.66
CA ASP A 93 0.47 8.72 43.60
C ASP A 93 -0.77 9.37 43.01
N LYS A 94 -1.80 9.47 43.84
CA LYS A 94 -2.98 10.23 43.52
C LYS A 94 -3.65 9.77 42.21
N GLY A 95 -3.89 8.47 42.03
CA GLY A 95 -4.78 7.95 40.96
C GLY A 95 -4.40 8.30 39.51
N ARG A 96 -3.15 8.72 39.25
CA ARG A 96 -2.71 9.21 37.93
C ARG A 96 -2.95 8.24 36.79
N SER A 97 -2.82 6.92 37.00
CA SER A 97 -3.10 5.98 35.92
C SER A 97 -4.58 5.85 35.58
N ILE A 98 -5.48 6.05 36.54
CA ILE A 98 -6.93 6.08 36.26
C ILE A 98 -7.26 7.32 35.45
N GLN A 99 -6.64 8.47 35.75
CA GLN A 99 -6.76 9.67 34.93
C GLN A 99 -6.26 9.45 33.51
N LYS A 100 -5.05 8.89 33.35
CA LYS A 100 -4.49 8.55 32.03
C LYS A 100 -5.38 7.58 31.25
N LEU A 101 -5.91 6.56 31.93
CA LEU A 101 -6.85 5.61 31.34
C LEU A 101 -8.13 6.31 30.87
N ALA A 102 -8.68 7.23 31.65
CA ALA A 102 -9.84 8.01 31.24
C ALA A 102 -9.53 8.81 29.97
N HIS A 103 -8.47 9.62 29.96
CA HIS A 103 -8.09 10.42 28.79
C HIS A 103 -7.85 9.57 27.54
N MET A 104 -7.20 8.41 27.70
CA MET A 104 -7.03 7.44 26.62
C MET A 104 -8.39 6.99 26.06
N LEU A 105 -9.30 6.54 26.92
CA LEU A 105 -10.62 6.08 26.50
C LEU A 105 -11.43 7.18 25.79
N ILE A 106 -11.39 8.40 26.31
CA ILE A 106 -12.12 9.56 25.74
C ILE A 106 -11.55 9.97 24.38
N SER A 107 -10.23 9.98 24.28
CA SER A 107 -9.55 10.33 23.02
C SER A 107 -9.75 9.24 21.95
N MET A 108 -9.93 7.97 22.37
CA MET A 108 -10.30 6.87 21.48
C MET A 108 -11.77 6.87 21.08
N LEU A 109 -12.65 7.38 21.94
CA LEU A 109 -14.09 7.21 21.81
C LEU A 109 -14.82 8.53 22.05
N PRO A 110 -14.91 9.41 21.03
CA PRO A 110 -15.66 10.66 21.14
C PRO A 110 -17.12 10.40 21.52
N GLY A 111 -17.63 11.07 22.56
CA GLY A 111 -18.96 10.79 23.12
C GLY A 111 -18.98 9.46 23.89
N ILE A 112 -17.94 9.18 24.68
CA ILE A 112 -17.83 7.96 25.50
C ILE A 112 -18.98 7.82 26.50
N GLU A 113 -19.59 8.93 26.89
CA GLU A 113 -20.67 9.00 27.87
C GLU A 113 -21.86 8.12 27.54
N ASP A 114 -22.22 8.08 26.26
CA ASP A 114 -23.37 7.32 25.79
C ASP A 114 -23.03 5.82 25.61
N ARG A 115 -21.80 5.43 25.95
CA ARG A 115 -21.21 4.11 25.67
C ARG A 115 -20.45 3.53 26.85
N LEU A 116 -20.63 4.10 28.04
CA LEU A 116 -20.00 3.63 29.26
C LEU A 116 -20.37 2.17 29.54
N ASP A 117 -21.58 1.73 29.18
CA ASP A 117 -22.06 0.34 29.32
C ASP A 117 -21.21 -0.70 28.60
N ALA A 118 -20.42 -0.32 27.59
CA ALA A 118 -19.50 -1.20 26.87
C ALA A 118 -18.13 -1.38 27.54
N ILE A 119 -17.87 -0.68 28.64
CA ILE A 119 -16.58 -0.69 29.35
C ILE A 119 -16.64 -1.62 30.56
N PHE A 120 -15.72 -2.57 30.61
CA PHE A 120 -15.49 -3.45 31.75
C PHE A 120 -14.21 -3.06 32.48
N TYR A 121 -14.32 -2.69 33.75
CA TYR A 121 -13.16 -2.32 34.56
C TYR A 121 -12.61 -3.52 35.30
N VAL A 122 -11.34 -3.81 35.08
CA VAL A 122 -10.64 -4.92 35.73
C VAL A 122 -9.45 -4.41 36.52
N PHE A 123 -9.34 -4.91 37.75
CA PHE A 123 -8.30 -4.50 38.69
C PHE A 123 -7.33 -5.64 38.91
N THR A 124 -6.07 -5.49 38.52
CA THR A 124 -5.06 -6.56 38.68
C THR A 124 -3.97 -6.18 39.68
N LYS A 125 -3.38 -7.17 40.34
CA LYS A 125 -2.32 -7.03 41.36
C LYS A 125 -2.71 -6.23 42.60
N TYR A 126 -4.01 -5.96 42.81
CA TYR A 126 -4.50 -5.32 44.03
C TYR A 126 -4.51 -6.33 45.18
N PRO A 127 -4.07 -5.96 46.41
CA PRO A 127 -4.24 -6.80 47.57
C PRO A 127 -5.70 -7.24 47.75
N ALA A 128 -5.90 -8.47 48.22
CA ALA A 128 -7.25 -9.00 48.46
C ALA A 128 -8.06 -8.09 49.41
N THR A 129 -7.40 -7.49 50.39
CA THR A 129 -7.95 -6.57 51.39
C THR A 129 -8.33 -5.19 50.85
N THR A 130 -7.85 -4.80 49.66
CA THR A 130 -8.12 -3.46 49.13
C THR A 130 -9.60 -3.29 48.75
N ASN A 131 -10.29 -2.35 49.39
CA ASN A 131 -11.64 -1.96 49.00
C ASN A 131 -11.58 -0.94 47.85
N ILE A 132 -11.76 -1.42 46.61
CA ILE A 132 -11.66 -0.61 45.39
C ILE A 132 -12.70 0.53 45.35
N PRO A 133 -13.98 0.32 45.69
CA PRO A 133 -14.94 1.43 45.78
C PRO A 133 -14.49 2.58 46.70
N ASN A 134 -13.98 2.26 47.89
CA ASN A 134 -13.46 3.26 48.82
C ASN A 134 -12.20 3.96 48.26
N LEU A 135 -11.33 3.21 47.58
CA LEU A 135 -10.15 3.78 46.91
C LEU A 135 -10.55 4.79 45.83
N LEU A 136 -11.49 4.45 44.95
CA LEU A 136 -11.99 5.34 43.90
C LEU A 136 -12.67 6.59 44.50
N LYS A 137 -13.46 6.39 45.56
CA LYS A 137 -14.08 7.49 46.31
C LYS A 137 -13.03 8.43 46.92
N ASN A 138 -11.95 7.89 47.46
CA ASN A 138 -10.84 8.68 47.99
C ASN A 138 -10.09 9.44 46.89
N ILE A 139 -9.92 8.85 45.70
CA ILE A 139 -9.34 9.54 44.55
C ILE A 139 -10.21 10.74 44.17
N LYS A 140 -11.54 10.56 44.08
CA LYS A 140 -12.48 11.64 43.80
C LYS A 140 -12.39 12.76 44.85
N THR A 141 -12.51 12.43 46.13
CA THR A 141 -12.56 13.45 47.20
C THR A 141 -11.22 14.15 47.46
N LEU A 142 -10.10 13.45 47.32
CA LEU A 142 -8.79 14.02 47.63
C LEU A 142 -8.16 14.74 46.43
N GLN A 143 -8.56 14.44 45.20
CA GLN A 143 -7.94 15.01 43.99
C GLN A 143 -8.93 15.78 43.17
N VAL A 144 -9.97 15.12 42.65
CA VAL A 144 -10.94 15.78 41.78
C VAL A 144 -11.59 16.94 42.53
N ASP A 145 -12.03 16.71 43.75
CA ASP A 145 -12.70 17.75 44.52
C ASP A 145 -11.74 18.80 45.06
N LYS A 146 -10.42 18.61 45.09
CA LYS A 146 -9.48 19.62 45.62
C LYS A 146 -8.72 20.38 44.54
N ASP A 147 -8.49 19.75 43.40
CA ASP A 147 -7.77 20.31 42.27
C ASP A 147 -8.76 20.96 41.30
N SER A 148 -8.73 22.29 41.21
CA SER A 148 -9.63 23.04 40.35
C SER A 148 -9.50 22.64 38.88
N SER A 149 -8.32 22.22 38.40
CA SER A 149 -8.13 21.79 37.02
C SER A 149 -8.87 20.49 36.72
N LEU A 150 -8.86 19.53 37.65
CA LEU A 150 -9.53 18.24 37.52
C LEU A 150 -11.05 18.35 37.66
N ARG A 151 -11.55 19.33 38.41
CA ARG A 151 -13.01 19.58 38.52
C ARG A 151 -13.66 19.89 37.17
N TRP A 152 -12.90 20.47 36.24
CA TRP A 152 -13.39 20.82 34.90
C TRP A 152 -13.13 19.72 33.87
N ASP A 153 -12.39 18.67 34.24
CA ASP A 153 -12.17 17.48 33.43
C ASP A 153 -13.40 16.57 33.49
N THR A 154 -14.47 17.03 32.85
CA THR A 154 -15.77 16.36 32.80
C THR A 154 -15.64 14.91 32.38
N ALA A 155 -14.70 14.64 31.50
CA ALA A 155 -14.47 13.35 30.91
C ALA A 155 -13.85 12.37 31.94
N PHE A 156 -12.79 12.79 32.64
CA PHE A 156 -12.25 12.03 33.77
C PHE A 156 -13.30 11.77 34.86
N ILE A 157 -14.10 12.78 35.21
CA ILE A 157 -15.14 12.68 36.25
C ILE A 157 -16.19 11.63 35.89
N LYS A 158 -16.63 11.59 34.64
CA LYS A 158 -17.63 10.63 34.17
C LYS A 158 -17.10 9.21 34.22
N ILE A 159 -15.90 8.98 33.69
CA ILE A 159 -15.25 7.67 33.72
C ILE A 159 -15.00 7.20 35.17
N LEU A 160 -14.52 8.08 36.05
CA LEU A 160 -14.33 7.75 37.46
C LEU A 160 -15.65 7.41 38.16
N SER A 161 -16.73 8.14 37.85
CA SER A 161 -18.06 7.88 38.43
C SER A 161 -18.64 6.56 37.93
N ASP A 162 -18.49 6.23 36.65
CA ASP A 162 -18.88 4.92 36.08
C ASP A 162 -18.11 3.76 36.72
N MET A 163 -16.78 3.93 36.92
CA MET A 163 -15.97 2.95 37.68
C MET A 163 -16.51 2.75 39.10
N MET A 164 -16.86 3.83 39.80
CA MET A 164 -17.39 3.74 41.17
C MET A 164 -18.73 3.00 41.20
N GLU A 165 -19.63 3.30 40.27
CA GLU A 165 -20.94 2.65 40.16
C GLU A 165 -20.81 1.15 39.90
N LYS A 166 -20.03 0.77 38.87
CA LYS A 166 -19.84 -0.64 38.50
C LYS A 166 -19.09 -1.46 39.54
N THR A 167 -18.31 -0.83 40.40
CA THR A 167 -17.57 -1.53 41.46
C THR A 167 -18.30 -1.58 42.80
N MET A 168 -19.44 -0.90 42.95
CA MET A 168 -20.16 -0.75 44.22
C MET A 168 -20.58 -2.10 44.83
N ASN A 169 -20.97 -3.07 43.99
CA ASN A 169 -21.36 -4.42 44.40
C ASN A 169 -20.18 -5.42 44.42
N GLY A 170 -18.95 -4.93 44.31
CA GLY A 170 -17.74 -5.72 44.21
C GLY A 170 -16.96 -5.40 42.94
N ALA A 171 -15.69 -5.03 43.09
CA ALA A 171 -14.81 -4.84 41.95
C ALA A 171 -14.28 -6.18 41.44
N TYR A 172 -14.21 -6.32 40.11
CA TYR A 172 -13.61 -7.49 39.49
C TYR A 172 -12.08 -7.45 39.62
N LYS A 173 -11.53 -8.24 40.55
CA LYS A 173 -10.08 -8.38 40.74
C LYS A 173 -9.56 -9.57 39.93
N LEU A 174 -8.74 -9.30 38.92
CA LEU A 174 -8.14 -10.34 38.09
C LEU A 174 -6.76 -10.74 38.64
N ASP A 175 -6.65 -12.01 39.01
CA ASP A 175 -5.39 -12.70 39.14
C ASP A 175 -5.09 -13.43 37.81
N PRO A 176 -4.13 -12.96 37.00
CA PRO A 176 -3.86 -13.57 35.70
C PRO A 176 -3.15 -14.93 35.82
N ILE A 177 -2.64 -15.30 37.00
CA ILE A 177 -1.91 -16.55 37.22
C ILE A 177 -2.86 -17.62 37.80
N HIS A 178 -3.70 -17.23 38.76
CA HIS A 178 -4.53 -18.17 39.52
C HIS A 178 -6.04 -17.99 39.31
N GLY A 179 -6.47 -16.97 38.56
CA GLY A 179 -7.88 -16.70 38.31
C GLY A 179 -8.51 -17.66 37.31
N ASP A 180 -9.81 -17.95 37.47
CA ASP A 180 -10.58 -18.71 36.50
C ASP A 180 -10.98 -17.82 35.30
N PRO A 181 -10.42 -18.06 34.09
CA PRO A 181 -10.74 -17.26 32.91
C PRO A 181 -12.22 -17.35 32.51
N LYS A 182 -12.93 -18.43 32.88
CA LYS A 182 -14.37 -18.60 32.58
C LYS A 182 -15.21 -17.46 33.14
N ILE A 183 -14.85 -16.96 34.33
CA ILE A 183 -15.60 -15.90 35.00
C ILE A 183 -15.46 -14.60 34.21
N LEU A 184 -14.24 -14.20 33.85
CA LEU A 184 -13.98 -12.99 33.07
C LEU A 184 -14.72 -13.03 31.72
N ILE A 185 -14.62 -14.16 31.02
CA ILE A 185 -15.23 -14.29 29.70
C ILE A 185 -16.76 -14.25 29.78
N ARG A 186 -17.38 -14.85 30.81
CA ARG A 186 -18.84 -14.73 31.02
C ARG A 186 -19.28 -13.30 31.28
N GLU A 187 -18.54 -12.55 32.09
CA GLU A 187 -18.85 -11.14 32.32
C GLU A 187 -18.70 -10.32 31.03
N LEU A 188 -17.63 -10.55 30.26
CA LEU A 188 -17.44 -9.91 28.97
C LEU A 188 -18.56 -10.24 27.99
N GLN A 189 -19.05 -11.49 27.95
CA GLN A 189 -20.16 -11.90 27.09
C GLN A 189 -21.46 -11.14 27.40
N ARG A 190 -21.73 -10.85 28.68
CA ARG A 190 -22.94 -10.11 29.11
C ARG A 190 -22.95 -8.64 28.72
N LEU A 191 -21.79 -8.04 28.49
CA LEU A 191 -21.71 -6.62 28.13
C LEU A 191 -22.31 -6.36 26.75
N ARG A 192 -22.90 -5.17 26.61
CA ARG A 192 -23.29 -4.64 25.31
C ARG A 192 -22.05 -4.13 24.59
N GLY A 193 -21.84 -4.55 23.34
CA GLY A 193 -20.73 -4.05 22.51
C GLY A 193 -21.10 -2.75 21.80
N ILE A 194 -20.11 -1.92 21.53
CA ILE A 194 -20.19 -0.77 20.62
C ILE A 194 -20.33 -1.31 19.21
N SER A 195 -21.47 -1.08 18.57
CA SER A 195 -21.74 -1.50 17.19
C SER A 195 -21.11 -0.52 16.20
N ASN A 196 -20.70 -0.98 15.02
CA ASN A 196 -20.03 -0.20 13.99
C ASN A 196 -18.79 0.58 14.50
N PRO A 197 -17.83 -0.10 15.15
CA PRO A 197 -16.69 0.55 15.78
C PRO A 197 -15.82 1.37 14.82
N GLY A 198 -15.75 1.01 13.52
CA GLY A 198 -15.02 1.79 12.52
C GLY A 198 -15.50 3.24 12.32
N GLU A 199 -16.78 3.54 12.59
CA GLU A 199 -17.31 4.90 12.49
C GLU A 199 -17.07 5.71 13.77
N ILE A 200 -17.05 5.01 14.89
CA ILE A 200 -17.13 5.57 16.23
C ILE A 200 -15.73 5.79 16.83
N PHE A 201 -14.84 4.80 16.70
CA PHE A 201 -13.51 4.89 17.28
C PHE A 201 -12.64 5.87 16.48
N ARG A 202 -11.80 6.58 17.21
CA ARG A 202 -10.69 7.40 16.69
C ARG A 202 -9.42 6.88 17.33
N TYR A 203 -8.31 6.94 16.63
CA TYR A 203 -7.03 6.64 17.27
C TYR A 203 -6.40 7.94 17.75
N PRO A 204 -6.15 8.09 19.06
CA PRO A 204 -5.48 9.27 19.58
C PRO A 204 -3.99 9.21 19.21
N MET A 205 -3.65 9.84 18.10
CA MET A 205 -2.26 10.14 17.78
C MET A 205 -1.73 11.23 18.73
N ARG A 206 -0.44 11.19 19.08
CA ARG A 206 0.20 12.27 19.85
C ARG A 206 0.05 13.60 19.15
N GLU A 207 0.10 14.73 19.87
CA GLU A 207 0.08 16.05 19.22
C GLU A 207 1.20 16.20 18.18
N GLU A 208 2.38 15.65 18.45
CA GLU A 208 3.53 15.66 17.52
C GLU A 208 3.22 14.87 16.25
N THR A 209 2.62 13.69 16.40
CA THR A 209 2.19 12.80 15.32
C THR A 209 0.99 13.37 14.54
N GLN A 210 0.05 14.02 15.22
CA GLN A 210 -1.04 14.76 14.59
C GLN A 210 -0.48 15.93 13.79
N ARG A 211 0.49 16.69 14.34
CA ARG A 211 1.14 17.77 13.59
C ARG A 211 1.82 17.23 12.34
N THR A 212 2.51 16.09 12.38
CA THR A 212 3.07 15.47 11.18
C THR A 212 1.99 14.94 10.23
N GLU A 213 0.91 14.32 10.71
CA GLU A 213 -0.19 13.84 9.86
C GLU A 213 -0.96 14.99 9.18
N TYR A 214 -1.25 16.08 9.90
CA TYR A 214 -1.84 17.31 9.35
C TYR A 214 -0.88 17.99 8.37
N LEU A 215 0.42 18.05 8.70
CA LEU A 215 1.46 18.52 7.78
C LEU A 215 1.63 17.61 6.57
N GLU A 216 1.23 16.34 6.63
CA GLU A 216 1.29 15.40 5.49
C GLU A 216 0.03 15.41 4.63
N LYS A 217 -1.14 15.56 5.25
CA LYS A 217 -2.43 15.67 4.55
C LYS A 217 -2.64 17.02 3.89
N ASP A 218 -2.04 18.10 4.40
CA ASP A 218 -2.12 19.46 3.83
C ASP A 218 -0.76 19.98 3.34
N ARG A 219 0.20 19.07 3.11
CA ARG A 219 1.60 19.40 2.75
C ARG A 219 1.72 20.22 1.47
N ASP A 220 0.77 20.05 0.56
CA ASP A 220 0.76 20.76 -0.71
C ASP A 220 0.39 22.25 -0.50
N ASN A 221 -0.44 22.57 0.50
CA ASN A 221 -0.84 23.96 0.80
C ASN A 221 -0.09 24.59 1.99
N ALA A 222 0.69 23.79 2.74
CA ALA A 222 1.41 24.27 3.93
C ALA A 222 2.30 25.48 3.63
N LEU A 223 2.96 25.51 2.47
CA LEU A 223 3.81 26.63 2.06
C LEU A 223 3.00 27.89 1.71
N GLU A 224 1.78 27.75 1.19
CA GLU A 224 0.88 28.89 0.96
C GLU A 224 0.36 29.46 2.29
N TYR A 225 0.10 28.60 3.27
CA TYR A 225 -0.28 29.05 4.60
C TYR A 225 0.87 29.76 5.31
N ILE A 226 2.10 29.23 5.20
CA ILE A 226 3.31 29.89 5.70
C ILE A 226 3.51 31.24 5.01
N GLU A 227 3.29 31.34 3.70
CA GLU A 227 3.34 32.62 2.98
C GLU A 227 2.39 33.66 3.62
N LYS A 228 1.13 33.28 3.84
CA LYS A 228 0.13 34.16 4.45
C LYS A 228 0.57 34.65 5.83
N LEU A 229 1.15 33.77 6.65
CA LEU A 229 1.68 34.12 7.97
C LEU A 229 2.88 35.05 7.87
N ILE A 230 3.82 34.82 6.95
CA ILE A 230 4.98 35.67 6.75
C ILE A 230 4.55 37.07 6.28
N ILE A 231 3.61 37.17 5.33
CA ILE A 231 3.05 38.46 4.90
C ILE A 231 2.42 39.21 6.09
N GLN A 232 1.65 38.52 6.93
CA GLN A 232 1.08 39.13 8.15
C GLN A 232 2.18 39.61 9.11
N MET A 233 3.23 38.82 9.30
CA MET A 233 4.38 39.21 10.11
C MET A 233 5.08 40.45 9.53
N GLU A 234 5.30 40.50 8.22
CA GLU A 234 5.91 41.66 7.54
C GLU A 234 5.07 42.93 7.71
N ILE A 235 3.74 42.83 7.57
CA ILE A 235 2.82 43.95 7.81
C ILE A 235 2.93 44.45 9.25
N LEU A 236 2.91 43.55 10.25
CA LEU A 236 3.05 43.93 11.66
C LEU A 236 4.41 44.56 11.95
N ARG A 237 5.45 44.09 11.27
CA ARG A 237 6.83 44.59 11.37
C ARG A 237 7.05 45.96 10.71
N THR A 238 6.04 46.51 10.03
CA THR A 238 6.08 47.94 9.64
C THR A 238 6.06 48.88 10.85
N MET A 239 5.66 48.40 12.03
CA MET A 239 5.72 49.13 13.30
C MET A 239 7.13 49.01 13.92
N PRO A 240 7.88 50.11 14.13
CA PRO A 240 9.27 50.07 14.61
C PRO A 240 9.48 49.32 15.94
N GLU A 241 8.53 49.41 16.87
CA GLU A 241 8.59 48.73 18.17
C GLU A 241 8.41 47.22 18.04
N VAL A 242 7.60 46.76 17.08
CA VAL A 242 7.41 45.34 16.79
C VAL A 242 8.65 44.81 16.08
N GLU A 243 9.17 45.56 15.10
CA GLU A 243 10.36 45.19 14.35
C GLU A 243 11.56 44.97 15.28
N SER A 244 11.88 45.97 16.10
CA SER A 244 13.01 45.92 17.04
C SER A 244 12.94 44.74 18.02
N LYS A 245 11.72 44.37 18.46
CA LYS A 245 11.52 43.25 19.40
C LYS A 245 11.47 41.88 18.72
N THR A 246 11.10 41.81 17.44
CA THR A 246 10.86 40.53 16.75
C THR A 246 11.92 40.17 15.71
N ALA A 247 12.82 41.09 15.34
CA ALA A 247 13.87 40.91 14.31
C ALA A 247 14.60 39.56 14.39
N GLY A 248 15.13 39.22 15.57
CA GLY A 248 15.88 37.96 15.76
C GLY A 248 15.03 36.69 15.61
N THR A 249 13.76 36.74 15.98
CA THR A 249 12.85 35.58 15.81
C THR A 249 12.38 35.47 14.37
N TYR A 250 12.02 36.60 13.73
CA TYR A 250 11.67 36.64 12.32
C TYR A 250 12.79 36.08 11.44
N PHE A 251 14.02 36.58 11.61
CA PHE A 251 15.17 36.10 10.85
C PHE A 251 15.36 34.58 11.00
N ARG A 252 15.31 34.05 12.23
CA ARG A 252 15.41 32.60 12.47
C ARG A 252 14.27 31.79 11.83
N THR A 253 13.05 32.33 11.80
CA THR A 253 11.93 31.68 11.12
C THR A 253 12.14 31.66 9.62
N VAL A 254 12.58 32.77 9.02
CA VAL A 254 12.90 32.87 7.60
C VAL A 254 14.03 31.90 7.22
N GLU A 255 15.11 31.83 8.02
CA GLU A 255 16.20 30.88 7.77
C GLU A 255 15.73 29.42 7.83
N LYS A 256 14.81 29.08 8.74
CA LYS A 256 14.23 27.73 8.80
C LYS A 256 13.41 27.40 7.55
N ILE A 257 12.63 28.36 7.06
CA ILE A 257 11.86 28.20 5.83
C ILE A 257 12.79 28.04 4.64
N ARG A 258 13.86 28.86 4.55
CA ARG A 258 14.90 28.72 3.53
C ARG A 258 15.53 27.32 3.57
N GLY A 259 15.92 26.85 4.75
CA GLY A 259 16.48 25.51 4.93
C GLY A 259 15.53 24.40 4.45
N TYR A 260 14.23 24.51 4.75
CA TYR A 260 13.23 23.56 4.26
C TYR A 260 13.12 23.57 2.73
N VAL A 261 13.17 24.74 2.09
CA VAL A 261 13.10 24.84 0.62
C VAL A 261 14.38 24.34 -0.04
N GLN A 262 15.54 24.51 0.59
CA GLN A 262 16.79 23.87 0.14
C GLN A 262 16.70 22.34 0.22
N GLU A 263 16.02 21.77 1.20
CA GLU A 263 15.79 20.31 1.24
C GLU A 263 14.81 19.84 0.15
N LEU A 264 13.76 20.61 -0.15
CA LEU A 264 12.89 20.34 -1.31
C LEU A 264 13.68 20.41 -2.63
N GLN A 265 14.59 21.38 -2.74
CA GLN A 265 15.52 21.50 -3.86
C GLN A 265 16.40 20.26 -4.00
N LYS A 266 17.08 19.83 -2.92
CA LYS A 266 17.92 18.61 -2.94
C LYS A 266 17.12 17.39 -3.35
N THR A 267 15.88 17.29 -2.88
CA THR A 267 14.96 16.21 -3.26
C THR A 267 14.68 16.22 -4.76
N ALA A 268 14.37 17.40 -5.34
CA ALA A 268 14.19 17.54 -6.78
C ALA A 268 15.48 17.23 -7.57
N GLU A 269 16.65 17.65 -7.09
CA GLU A 269 17.95 17.34 -7.68
C GLU A 269 18.25 15.83 -7.68
N LEU A 270 17.92 15.11 -6.60
CA LEU A 270 18.07 13.65 -6.54
C LEU A 270 17.18 12.94 -7.57
N PHE A 271 15.98 13.47 -7.85
CA PHE A 271 15.16 12.96 -8.95
C PHE A 271 15.83 13.20 -10.31
N LEU A 272 16.42 14.36 -10.55
CA LEU A 272 17.16 14.65 -11.79
C LEU A 272 18.38 13.73 -11.96
N ILE A 273 19.15 13.48 -10.89
CA ILE A 273 20.28 12.54 -10.93
C ILE A 273 19.81 11.12 -11.29
N SER A 274 18.63 10.71 -10.80
CA SER A 274 18.04 9.41 -11.13
C SER A 274 17.61 9.34 -12.59
N ILE A 275 17.14 10.46 -13.16
CA ILE A 275 16.83 10.62 -14.59
C ILE A 275 18.10 10.45 -15.44
N ASP A 276 19.17 11.16 -15.10
CA ASP A 276 20.43 11.13 -15.86
C ASP A 276 21.10 9.75 -15.84
N ASN A 277 21.10 9.08 -14.69
CA ASN A 277 21.74 7.77 -14.56
C ASN A 277 20.94 6.63 -15.19
N GLN A 278 19.69 6.88 -15.62
CA GLN A 278 18.76 5.86 -16.13
C GLN A 278 18.58 4.66 -15.18
N THR A 279 18.89 4.82 -13.89
CA THR A 279 18.84 3.76 -12.90
C THR A 279 17.50 3.79 -12.17
N GLY A 280 16.68 2.76 -12.39
CA GLY A 280 15.45 2.51 -11.65
C GLY A 280 14.17 3.04 -12.31
N THR A 281 13.04 2.65 -11.71
CA THR A 281 11.71 3.10 -12.10
C THR A 281 11.44 4.47 -11.49
N ILE A 282 11.52 5.51 -12.30
CA ILE A 282 11.23 6.89 -11.88
C ILE A 282 9.73 7.06 -11.80
N SER A 283 9.24 7.50 -10.64
CA SER A 283 7.84 7.87 -10.49
C SER A 283 7.66 9.36 -10.72
N PHE A 284 7.30 9.72 -11.95
CA PHE A 284 7.02 11.11 -12.33
C PHE A 284 5.85 11.71 -11.56
N MET A 285 4.94 10.89 -11.01
CA MET A 285 3.88 11.35 -10.11
C MET A 285 4.44 11.90 -8.79
N TYR A 286 5.40 11.21 -8.16
CA TYR A 286 6.07 11.74 -6.98
C TYR A 286 6.89 12.98 -7.29
N PHE A 287 7.54 13.00 -8.46
CA PHE A 287 8.29 14.18 -8.87
C PHE A 287 7.37 15.39 -9.12
N ALA A 288 6.22 15.19 -9.79
CA ALA A 288 5.21 16.22 -10.02
C ALA A 288 4.70 16.82 -8.70
N ARG A 289 4.45 15.99 -7.69
CA ARG A 289 4.08 16.46 -6.34
C ARG A 289 5.18 17.33 -5.72
N SER A 290 6.44 16.90 -5.81
CA SER A 290 7.59 17.69 -5.32
C SER A 290 7.72 19.03 -6.05
N LEU A 291 7.54 19.04 -7.38
CA LEU A 291 7.56 20.28 -8.16
C LEU A 291 6.36 21.18 -7.86
N SER A 292 5.17 20.62 -7.61
CA SER A 292 4.00 21.39 -7.18
C SER A 292 4.26 22.08 -5.83
N ARG A 293 4.87 21.37 -4.87
CA ARG A 293 5.27 21.97 -3.59
C ARG A 293 6.30 23.06 -3.76
N LEU A 294 7.29 22.82 -4.62
CA LEU A 294 8.30 23.82 -4.93
C LEU A 294 7.67 25.06 -5.56
N LYS A 295 6.71 24.89 -6.48
CA LYS A 295 5.92 25.97 -7.09
C LYS A 295 5.16 26.78 -6.04
N ASN A 296 4.57 26.11 -5.06
CA ASN A 296 3.89 26.78 -3.94
C ASN A 296 4.88 27.51 -2.99
N ALA A 297 6.19 27.28 -3.14
CA ALA A 297 7.26 28.01 -2.48
C ALA A 297 7.79 29.22 -3.29
N GLN A 298 7.22 29.53 -4.46
CA GLN A 298 7.69 30.60 -5.35
C GLN A 298 7.79 31.97 -4.65
N TRP A 299 6.94 32.21 -3.66
CA TRP A 299 6.93 33.45 -2.86
C TRP A 299 8.26 33.72 -2.14
N ILE A 300 9.10 32.72 -1.94
CA ILE A 300 10.43 32.88 -1.33
C ILE A 300 11.35 33.76 -2.17
N ASN A 301 11.11 33.91 -3.48
CA ASN A 301 11.82 34.90 -4.30
C ASN A 301 11.64 36.35 -3.77
N ARG A 302 10.61 36.64 -2.95
CA ARG A 302 10.48 37.94 -2.29
C ARG A 302 11.53 38.14 -1.20
N ILE A 303 11.94 37.06 -0.56
CA ILE A 303 12.94 37.04 0.52
C ILE A 303 14.34 36.88 -0.07
N ASP A 304 14.49 36.01 -1.06
CA ASP A 304 15.76 35.63 -1.67
C ASP A 304 15.64 35.65 -3.21
N PRO A 305 15.76 36.84 -3.83
CA PRO A 305 15.48 37.02 -5.26
C PRO A 305 16.33 36.10 -6.15
N GLY A 306 15.64 35.33 -6.99
CA GLY A 306 16.26 34.47 -8.01
C GLY A 306 16.57 33.05 -7.54
N MET A 307 16.44 32.71 -6.26
CA MET A 307 16.70 31.36 -5.77
C MET A 307 15.75 30.32 -6.40
N TYR A 308 14.44 30.58 -6.37
CA TYR A 308 13.45 29.67 -6.96
C TYR A 308 13.52 29.68 -8.48
N ASP A 309 13.71 30.85 -9.10
CA ASP A 309 13.73 30.97 -10.56
C ASP A 309 14.91 30.20 -11.18
N THR A 310 16.11 30.34 -10.59
CA THR A 310 17.31 29.62 -11.04
C THR A 310 17.13 28.11 -10.91
N LEU A 311 16.54 27.66 -9.80
CA LEU A 311 16.28 26.24 -9.56
C LEU A 311 15.26 25.67 -10.56
N MET A 312 14.12 26.35 -10.74
CA MET A 312 13.09 25.91 -11.67
C MET A 312 13.55 25.93 -13.11
N GLN A 313 14.36 26.93 -13.50
CA GLN A 313 14.97 26.99 -14.81
C GLN A 313 15.86 25.75 -15.05
N ARG A 314 16.76 25.43 -14.11
CA ARG A 314 17.63 24.26 -14.23
C ARG A 314 16.84 22.95 -14.30
N ILE A 315 15.84 22.76 -13.44
CA ILE A 315 14.94 21.59 -13.47
C ILE A 315 14.25 21.47 -14.84
N THR A 316 13.78 22.60 -15.37
CA THR A 316 13.13 22.65 -16.69
C THR A 316 14.10 22.26 -17.79
N GLU A 317 15.31 22.83 -17.81
CA GLU A 317 16.33 22.53 -18.80
C GLU A 317 16.76 21.05 -18.79
N ASP A 318 16.94 20.47 -17.60
CA ASP A 318 17.33 19.06 -17.45
C ASP A 318 16.20 18.11 -17.89
N LEU A 319 14.95 18.42 -17.54
CA LEU A 319 13.79 17.65 -18.02
C LEU A 319 13.61 17.74 -19.54
N MET A 320 13.79 18.93 -20.11
CA MET A 320 13.72 19.12 -21.57
C MET A 320 14.85 18.36 -22.27
N ARG A 321 16.06 18.37 -21.71
CA ARG A 321 17.19 17.56 -22.21
C ARG A 321 16.86 16.07 -22.15
N TYR A 322 16.25 15.59 -21.08
CA TYR A 322 15.85 14.20 -20.95
C TYR A 322 14.78 13.78 -21.97
N VAL A 323 13.75 14.60 -22.18
CA VAL A 323 12.75 14.35 -23.24
C VAL A 323 13.41 14.28 -24.61
N GLN A 324 14.33 15.20 -24.92
CA GLN A 324 15.09 15.18 -26.17
C GLN A 324 15.92 13.90 -26.32
N GLN A 325 16.55 13.41 -25.25
CA GLN A 325 17.29 12.14 -25.28
C GLN A 325 16.37 10.94 -25.55
N LEU A 326 15.16 10.93 -24.98
CA LEU A 326 14.16 9.90 -25.24
C LEU A 326 13.68 9.95 -26.70
N GLU A 327 13.41 11.15 -27.24
CA GLU A 327 13.08 11.37 -28.65
C GLU A 327 14.21 10.88 -29.56
N ASP A 328 15.45 11.32 -29.34
CA ASP A 328 16.61 10.91 -30.14
C ASP A 328 16.83 9.40 -30.12
N ARG A 329 16.59 8.76 -28.98
CA ARG A 329 16.64 7.29 -28.86
C ARG A 329 15.55 6.65 -29.70
N LEU A 330 14.33 7.15 -29.62
CA LEU A 330 13.18 6.63 -30.36
C LEU A 330 13.39 6.75 -31.88
N ILE A 331 13.86 7.91 -32.36
CA ILE A 331 14.19 8.16 -33.77
C ILE A 331 15.28 7.21 -34.30
N LYS A 332 16.25 6.84 -33.46
CA LYS A 332 17.36 5.95 -33.83
C LYS A 332 16.96 4.47 -33.87
N LEU A 333 15.78 4.09 -33.35
CA LEU A 333 15.33 2.70 -33.38
C LEU A 333 14.93 2.30 -34.80
N ASP A 334 15.51 1.22 -35.30
CA ASP A 334 15.00 0.56 -36.49
C ASP A 334 13.71 -0.20 -36.11
N LEU A 335 12.56 0.37 -36.46
CA LEU A 335 11.24 -0.20 -36.19
C LEU A 335 10.77 -1.18 -37.28
N THR A 336 11.67 -1.66 -38.14
CA THR A 336 11.32 -2.71 -39.10
C THR A 336 11.07 -4.04 -38.40
N LEU A 337 10.35 -4.95 -39.07
CA LEU A 337 10.11 -6.32 -38.60
C LEU A 337 11.41 -7.11 -38.36
N LYS A 338 12.57 -6.60 -38.82
CA LYS A 338 13.86 -7.24 -38.60
C LYS A 338 14.38 -7.10 -37.17
N HIS A 339 13.97 -6.04 -36.48
CA HIS A 339 14.41 -5.73 -35.13
C HIS A 339 13.20 -5.62 -34.20
N HIS A 340 12.37 -6.65 -34.16
CA HIS A 340 11.14 -6.68 -33.35
C HIS A 340 11.36 -6.34 -31.86
N ASP A 341 12.52 -6.63 -31.29
CA ASP A 341 12.87 -6.23 -29.91
C ASP A 341 12.86 -4.70 -29.72
N ASN A 342 13.17 -3.93 -30.77
CA ASN A 342 13.10 -2.46 -30.75
C ASN A 342 11.67 -1.95 -30.56
N ILE A 343 10.64 -2.73 -30.91
CA ILE A 343 9.24 -2.35 -30.66
C ILE A 343 8.98 -2.28 -29.16
N SER A 344 9.51 -3.24 -28.38
CA SER A 344 9.38 -3.25 -26.93
C SER A 344 10.12 -2.05 -26.31
N ILE A 345 11.30 -1.72 -26.82
CA ILE A 345 12.08 -0.56 -26.36
C ILE A 345 11.34 0.74 -26.68
N ALA A 346 10.79 0.86 -27.89
CA ALA A 346 9.99 2.03 -28.29
C ALA A 346 8.75 2.20 -27.40
N GLN A 347 8.04 1.10 -27.11
CA GLN A 347 6.91 1.12 -26.18
C GLN A 347 7.32 1.57 -24.77
N GLU A 348 8.45 1.09 -24.26
CA GLU A 348 8.96 1.52 -22.95
C GLU A 348 9.29 3.03 -22.94
N ILE A 349 9.93 3.54 -23.98
CA ILE A 349 10.22 4.98 -24.12
C ILE A 349 8.91 5.78 -24.15
N LEU A 350 7.93 5.34 -24.93
CA LEU A 350 6.64 6.02 -25.06
C LEU A 350 5.86 6.02 -23.73
N VAL A 351 5.84 4.91 -22.99
CA VAL A 351 5.23 4.85 -21.66
C VAL A 351 5.93 5.82 -20.70
N LYS A 352 7.26 5.94 -20.76
CA LYS A 352 8.00 6.94 -19.97
C LYS A 352 7.58 8.35 -20.34
N ILE A 353 7.55 8.69 -21.63
CA ILE A 353 7.13 10.02 -22.12
C ILE A 353 5.69 10.33 -21.70
N GLU A 354 4.77 9.38 -21.86
CA GLU A 354 3.37 9.53 -21.42
C GLU A 354 3.29 9.76 -19.91
N SER A 355 4.07 9.04 -19.12
CA SER A 355 4.10 9.24 -17.66
C SER A 355 4.65 10.60 -17.23
N MET A 356 5.35 11.32 -18.10
CA MET A 356 5.84 12.69 -17.84
C MET A 356 4.77 13.77 -18.04
N THR A 357 3.64 13.46 -18.67
CA THR A 357 2.54 14.42 -18.91
C THR A 357 2.00 15.05 -17.61
N VAL A 358 2.09 14.35 -16.48
CA VAL A 358 1.73 14.88 -15.14
C VAL A 358 2.58 16.09 -14.73
N LEU A 359 3.73 16.31 -15.36
CA LEU A 359 4.62 17.45 -15.09
C LEU A 359 4.21 18.72 -15.87
N GLU A 360 3.34 18.61 -16.88
CA GLU A 360 2.95 19.72 -17.76
C GLU A 360 2.26 20.86 -16.99
N CYS A 361 1.52 20.55 -15.91
CA CYS A 361 0.91 21.56 -15.05
C CYS A 361 1.92 22.48 -14.35
N THR A 362 3.16 22.01 -14.18
CA THR A 362 4.24 22.77 -13.53
C THR A 362 5.27 23.28 -14.54
N ILE A 363 5.51 22.53 -15.62
CA ILE A 363 6.45 22.89 -16.69
C ILE A 363 5.72 22.79 -18.05
N PRO A 364 4.98 23.84 -18.45
CA PRO A 364 4.18 23.82 -19.68
C PRO A 364 4.98 23.59 -20.96
N GLN A 365 6.29 23.90 -20.94
CA GLN A 365 7.18 23.66 -22.08
C GLN A 365 7.25 22.18 -22.47
N LEU A 366 6.98 21.26 -21.53
CA LEU A 366 6.93 19.83 -21.79
C LEU A 366 5.78 19.45 -22.72
N GLU A 367 4.62 20.11 -22.61
CA GLU A 367 3.43 19.81 -23.42
C GLU A 367 3.75 19.91 -24.92
N THR A 368 4.48 20.96 -25.30
CA THR A 368 4.87 21.18 -26.70
C THR A 368 5.86 20.11 -27.19
N SER A 369 6.82 19.70 -26.36
CA SER A 369 7.80 18.67 -26.73
C SER A 369 7.18 17.28 -26.77
N ILE A 370 6.39 16.91 -25.75
CA ILE A 370 5.70 15.61 -25.67
C ILE A 370 4.69 15.47 -26.82
N SER A 371 3.96 16.53 -27.15
CA SER A 371 2.99 16.50 -28.26
C SER A 371 3.64 16.27 -29.62
N LYS A 372 4.86 16.77 -29.86
CA LYS A 372 5.60 16.52 -31.11
C LYS A 372 5.90 15.03 -31.29
N ILE A 373 6.35 14.37 -30.22
CA ILE A 373 6.66 12.94 -30.19
C ILE A 373 5.38 12.11 -30.38
N ASN A 374 4.32 12.47 -29.65
CA ASN A 374 3.07 11.70 -29.62
C ASN A 374 2.34 11.66 -30.97
N VAL A 375 2.44 12.67 -31.83
CA VAL A 375 1.64 12.70 -33.07
C VAL A 375 2.23 11.82 -34.18
N ILE A 376 3.56 11.80 -34.31
CA ILE A 376 4.23 11.19 -35.47
C ILE A 376 4.66 9.75 -35.17
N GLU A 377 5.19 9.50 -33.96
CA GLU A 377 5.90 8.25 -33.66
C GLU A 377 5.00 7.18 -33.05
N LEU A 378 4.03 7.58 -32.20
CA LEU A 378 3.01 6.64 -31.68
C LEU A 378 2.23 5.99 -32.82
N ARG A 379 1.90 6.73 -33.87
CA ARG A 379 1.16 6.16 -35.02
C ARG A 379 1.97 5.07 -35.70
N GLN A 380 3.27 5.28 -35.90
CA GLN A 380 4.14 4.30 -36.54
C GLN A 380 4.35 3.07 -35.66
N VAL A 381 4.71 3.28 -34.38
CA VAL A 381 4.90 2.18 -33.41
C VAL A 381 3.61 1.37 -33.26
N LEU A 382 2.44 2.02 -33.15
CA LEU A 382 1.15 1.34 -33.00
C LEU A 382 0.75 0.58 -34.27
N ILE A 383 1.05 1.09 -35.47
CA ILE A 383 0.81 0.37 -36.73
C ILE A 383 1.68 -0.88 -36.78
N VAL A 384 2.98 -0.76 -36.51
CA VAL A 384 3.91 -1.90 -36.54
C VAL A 384 3.56 -2.91 -35.45
N ALA A 385 3.26 -2.47 -34.24
CA ALA A 385 2.82 -3.34 -33.15
C ALA A 385 1.52 -4.08 -33.50
N LYS A 386 0.52 -3.40 -34.07
CA LYS A 386 -0.72 -4.05 -34.55
C LYS A 386 -0.46 -5.06 -35.65
N GLN A 387 0.41 -4.73 -36.61
CA GLN A 387 0.80 -5.66 -37.68
C GLN A 387 1.51 -6.89 -37.09
N TRP A 388 2.39 -6.69 -36.12
CA TRP A 388 3.07 -7.76 -35.40
C TRP A 388 2.09 -8.65 -34.62
N ASP A 389 1.14 -8.06 -33.88
CA ASP A 389 0.13 -8.81 -33.15
C ASP A 389 -0.78 -9.63 -34.06
N VAL A 390 -1.13 -9.10 -35.22
CA VAL A 390 -1.87 -9.86 -36.25
C VAL A 390 -1.01 -11.02 -36.77
N LEU A 391 0.27 -10.78 -37.05
CA LEU A 391 1.19 -11.81 -37.51
C LEU A 391 1.36 -12.92 -36.46
N VAL A 392 1.59 -12.56 -35.19
CA VAL A 392 1.74 -13.50 -34.07
C VAL A 392 0.46 -14.32 -33.86
N ARG A 393 -0.72 -13.69 -33.93
CA ARG A 393 -2.01 -14.40 -33.84
C ARG A 393 -2.20 -15.39 -34.98
N ASN A 394 -1.90 -14.98 -36.21
CA ASN A 394 -1.95 -15.86 -37.37
C ASN A 394 -1.01 -17.06 -37.17
N ILE A 395 0.25 -16.82 -36.77
CA ILE A 395 1.22 -17.90 -36.48
C ILE A 395 0.70 -18.86 -35.40
N ARG A 396 0.11 -18.35 -34.32
CA ARG A 396 -0.46 -19.19 -33.25
C ARG A 396 -1.65 -20.02 -33.74
N GLN A 397 -2.59 -19.41 -34.44
CA GLN A 397 -3.74 -20.10 -35.04
C GLN A 397 -3.27 -21.21 -35.97
N TRP A 398 -2.21 -20.96 -36.74
CA TRP A 398 -1.69 -21.90 -37.71
C TRP A 398 -0.96 -23.06 -37.06
N ARG A 399 -0.20 -22.81 -35.99
CA ARG A 399 0.36 -23.88 -35.15
C ARG A 399 -0.75 -24.75 -34.54
N SER A 400 -1.88 -24.16 -34.14
CA SER A 400 -3.03 -24.90 -33.62
C SER A 400 -3.70 -25.76 -34.70
N GLN A 401 -3.88 -25.23 -35.91
CA GLN A 401 -4.41 -25.98 -37.06
C GLN A 401 -3.47 -27.12 -37.44
N HIS A 402 -2.16 -26.86 -37.49
CA HIS A 402 -1.14 -27.86 -37.74
C HIS A 402 -1.19 -28.98 -36.69
N SER A 403 -1.21 -28.64 -35.40
CA SER A 403 -1.28 -29.64 -34.32
C SER A 403 -2.57 -30.47 -34.36
N SER A 404 -3.71 -29.84 -34.68
CA SER A 404 -4.99 -30.53 -34.80
C SER A 404 -4.98 -31.50 -35.99
N MET A 405 -4.40 -31.06 -37.11
CA MET A 405 -4.24 -31.91 -38.28
C MET A 405 -3.23 -33.03 -38.04
N GLU A 406 -2.11 -32.77 -37.38
CA GLU A 406 -1.14 -33.80 -36.98
C GLU A 406 -1.78 -34.89 -36.12
N LYS A 407 -2.62 -34.50 -35.13
CA LYS A 407 -3.40 -35.45 -34.33
C LYS A 407 -4.40 -36.24 -35.17
N TYR A 408 -5.13 -35.56 -36.08
CA TYR A 408 -6.05 -36.23 -37.01
C TYR A 408 -5.31 -37.24 -37.89
N LEU A 409 -4.16 -36.85 -38.44
CA LEU A 409 -3.30 -37.72 -39.22
C LEU A 409 -2.79 -38.88 -38.36
N GLN A 410 -2.36 -38.68 -37.11
CA GLN A 410 -1.93 -39.77 -36.22
C GLN A 410 -3.05 -40.78 -35.95
N VAL A 411 -4.31 -40.33 -35.79
CA VAL A 411 -5.47 -41.21 -35.59
C VAL A 411 -5.83 -41.97 -36.86
N GLN A 412 -5.80 -41.31 -38.03
CA GLN A 412 -6.07 -41.95 -39.33
C GLN A 412 -4.91 -42.85 -39.79
N LEU A 413 -3.68 -42.50 -39.41
CA LEU A 413 -2.46 -43.30 -39.60
C LEU A 413 -2.30 -44.37 -38.52
N ASN A 414 -3.35 -44.69 -37.74
CA ASN A 414 -3.37 -45.96 -37.04
C ASN A 414 -3.02 -47.06 -38.07
N VAL A 415 -2.05 -47.87 -37.66
CA VAL A 415 -1.05 -48.55 -38.49
C VAL A 415 -1.62 -49.32 -39.69
N ASP A 416 -2.88 -49.76 -39.60
CA ASP A 416 -3.57 -50.58 -40.59
C ASP A 416 -3.69 -49.95 -41.99
N LEU A 417 -3.83 -48.61 -42.09
CA LEU A 417 -4.00 -47.92 -43.39
C LEU A 417 -2.72 -47.88 -44.25
N ILE A 418 -1.55 -47.99 -43.61
CA ILE A 418 -0.24 -47.97 -44.28
C ILE A 418 0.29 -49.39 -44.49
N SER A 419 -0.02 -50.33 -43.59
CA SER A 419 0.50 -51.70 -43.66
C SER A 419 -0.34 -52.66 -44.50
N ASP A 420 -1.63 -52.36 -44.71
CA ASP A 420 -2.50 -53.21 -45.52
C ASP A 420 -2.41 -52.83 -47.02
N GLU A 421 -1.58 -53.56 -47.77
CA GLU A 421 -1.40 -53.38 -49.22
C GLU A 421 -2.63 -53.78 -50.05
N THR A 422 -3.72 -54.25 -49.42
CA THR A 422 -4.94 -54.57 -50.15
C THR A 422 -5.62 -53.31 -50.71
N THR A 423 -6.41 -53.51 -51.78
CA THR A 423 -7.23 -52.46 -52.42
C THR A 423 -8.34 -51.92 -51.51
N ARG A 424 -8.56 -52.54 -50.34
CA ARG A 424 -9.62 -52.19 -49.39
C ARG A 424 -9.56 -50.73 -48.94
N PHE A 425 -8.37 -50.13 -48.88
CA PHE A 425 -8.15 -48.77 -48.37
C PHE A 425 -7.68 -47.78 -49.43
N GLU A 426 -7.71 -48.14 -50.71
CA GLU A 426 -7.16 -47.34 -51.81
C GLU A 426 -7.76 -45.92 -51.87
N ARG A 427 -9.10 -45.80 -51.85
CA ARG A 427 -9.79 -44.51 -51.85
C ARG A 427 -9.42 -43.62 -50.65
N GLN A 428 -9.24 -44.22 -49.48
CA GLN A 428 -8.87 -43.49 -48.26
C GLN A 428 -7.42 -43.00 -48.34
N ARG A 429 -6.52 -43.79 -48.96
CA ARG A 429 -5.14 -43.37 -49.25
C ARG A 429 -5.09 -42.23 -50.27
N GLU A 430 -5.93 -42.25 -51.31
CA GLU A 430 -6.04 -41.15 -52.29
C GLU A 430 -6.56 -39.86 -51.65
N GLU A 431 -7.65 -39.92 -50.87
CA GLU A 431 -8.18 -38.77 -50.14
C GLU A 431 -7.14 -38.21 -49.16
N PHE A 432 -6.42 -39.10 -48.47
CA PHE A 432 -5.33 -38.73 -47.58
C PHE A 432 -4.15 -38.06 -48.31
N PHE A 433 -3.73 -38.63 -49.44
CA PHE A 433 -2.67 -38.07 -50.28
C PHE A 433 -3.06 -36.68 -50.79
N SER A 434 -4.31 -36.50 -51.22
CA SER A 434 -4.86 -35.20 -51.63
C SER A 434 -4.77 -34.17 -50.50
N HIS A 435 -5.16 -34.53 -49.27
CA HIS A 435 -5.04 -33.66 -48.10
C HIS A 435 -3.57 -33.29 -47.80
N LEU A 436 -2.64 -34.24 -47.89
CA LEU A 436 -1.21 -33.94 -47.72
C LEU A 436 -0.69 -32.97 -48.79
N MET A 437 -1.12 -33.11 -50.04
CA MET A 437 -0.73 -32.19 -51.12
C MET A 437 -1.30 -30.78 -50.92
N ILE A 438 -2.54 -30.68 -50.45
CA ILE A 438 -3.15 -29.39 -50.04
C ILE A 438 -2.34 -28.77 -48.89
N LEU A 439 -1.92 -29.57 -47.91
CA LEU A 439 -1.09 -29.10 -46.80
C LEU A 439 0.28 -28.59 -47.27
N ILE A 440 0.99 -29.34 -48.13
CA ILE A 440 2.29 -28.93 -48.69
C ILE A 440 2.13 -27.63 -49.48
N SER A 441 1.11 -27.53 -50.34
CA SER A 441 0.87 -26.31 -51.12
C SER A 441 0.53 -25.11 -50.23
N THR A 442 -0.27 -25.32 -49.18
CA THR A 442 -0.55 -24.32 -48.15
C THR A 442 0.76 -23.89 -47.47
N LEU A 443 1.58 -24.81 -46.95
CA LEU A 443 2.87 -24.51 -46.32
C LEU A 443 3.83 -23.75 -47.25
N ARG A 444 3.85 -24.06 -48.55
CA ARG A 444 4.65 -23.32 -49.54
C ARG A 444 4.18 -21.89 -49.75
N ASN A 445 2.87 -21.68 -49.90
CA ASN A 445 2.28 -20.35 -50.03
C ASN A 445 2.56 -19.49 -48.79
N ILE A 446 2.51 -20.13 -47.63
CA ILE A 446 2.87 -19.53 -46.35
C ILE A 446 4.33 -19.13 -46.33
N ASN A 447 5.22 -20.07 -46.66
CA ASN A 447 6.64 -19.84 -46.68
C ASN A 447 7.01 -18.72 -47.67
N SER A 448 6.37 -18.66 -48.84
CA SER A 448 6.60 -17.56 -49.80
C SER A 448 6.13 -16.22 -49.25
N LYS A 449 4.93 -16.14 -48.66
CA LYS A 449 4.43 -14.90 -48.04
C LYS A 449 5.29 -14.45 -46.87
N LEU A 450 5.80 -15.38 -46.07
CA LEU A 450 6.68 -15.09 -44.93
C LEU A 450 8.10 -14.73 -45.37
N LYS A 451 8.59 -15.27 -46.49
CA LYS A 451 9.94 -14.99 -47.02
C LYS A 451 10.11 -13.51 -47.37
N ASP A 452 9.03 -12.85 -47.79
CA ASP A 452 9.02 -11.43 -48.12
C ASP A 452 8.80 -10.54 -46.88
N LEU A 453 8.29 -11.11 -45.77
CA LEU A 453 7.92 -10.38 -44.55
C LEU A 453 8.91 -10.56 -43.39
N LEU A 454 9.64 -11.68 -43.34
CA LEU A 454 10.56 -12.02 -42.25
C LEU A 454 12.00 -12.10 -42.79
N PRO A 455 12.97 -11.47 -42.13
CA PRO A 455 14.38 -11.51 -42.56
C PRO A 455 15.09 -12.82 -42.20
N PHE A 456 14.52 -13.64 -41.31
CA PHE A 456 15.09 -14.92 -40.93
C PHE A 456 14.38 -16.05 -41.66
N LYS A 457 15.19 -16.98 -42.14
CA LYS A 457 14.72 -18.18 -42.83
C LYS A 457 14.10 -19.11 -41.78
N LEU A 458 12.77 -19.15 -41.67
CA LEU A 458 12.15 -20.24 -40.93
C LEU A 458 12.59 -21.56 -41.58
N ASP A 459 13.01 -22.54 -40.77
CA ASP A 459 13.41 -23.87 -41.24
C ASP A 459 12.18 -24.73 -41.62
N LEU A 460 11.26 -24.13 -42.39
CA LEU A 460 10.14 -24.79 -43.04
C LEU A 460 10.63 -25.78 -44.10
N VAL A 461 11.88 -25.66 -44.54
CA VAL A 461 12.53 -26.58 -45.47
C VAL A 461 12.63 -27.97 -44.84
N LYS A 462 13.07 -28.08 -43.59
CA LYS A 462 13.16 -29.38 -42.89
C LYS A 462 11.79 -30.04 -42.73
N LEU A 463 10.75 -29.27 -42.40
CA LEU A 463 9.38 -29.75 -42.30
C LEU A 463 8.82 -30.16 -43.67
N GLU A 464 9.03 -29.37 -44.71
CA GLU A 464 8.63 -29.69 -46.08
C GLU A 464 9.30 -31.00 -46.55
N GLU A 465 10.58 -31.19 -46.29
CA GLU A 465 11.32 -32.41 -46.63
C GLU A 465 10.86 -33.64 -45.82
N GLU A 466 10.42 -33.46 -44.57
CA GLU A 466 9.80 -34.56 -43.81
C GLU A 466 8.45 -34.96 -44.40
N ILE A 467 7.59 -33.99 -44.73
CA ILE A 467 6.28 -34.25 -45.33
C ILE A 467 6.46 -34.89 -46.71
N LYS A 468 7.35 -34.35 -47.57
CA LYS A 468 7.67 -34.96 -48.88
C LYS A 468 8.12 -36.41 -48.76
N ARG A 469 8.97 -36.74 -47.79
CA ARG A 469 9.42 -38.13 -47.56
C ARG A 469 8.24 -39.04 -47.19
N LYS A 470 7.34 -38.58 -46.32
CA LYS A 470 6.13 -39.32 -45.94
C LYS A 470 5.15 -39.47 -47.11
N THR A 471 4.90 -38.39 -47.86
CA THR A 471 4.05 -38.38 -49.07
C THR A 471 4.59 -39.28 -50.17
N LYS A 472 5.90 -39.28 -50.42
CA LYS A 472 6.54 -40.15 -51.41
C LYS A 472 6.33 -41.63 -51.08
N ARG A 473 6.57 -42.02 -49.82
CA ARG A 473 6.32 -43.40 -49.36
C ARG A 473 4.87 -43.85 -49.57
N LEU A 474 3.91 -42.95 -49.38
CA LEU A 474 2.50 -43.23 -49.62
C LEU A 474 2.16 -43.33 -51.11
N GLY A 475 2.73 -42.45 -51.95
CA GLY A 475 2.54 -42.51 -53.40
C GLY A 475 3.11 -43.78 -54.02
N ASP A 476 4.23 -44.28 -53.50
CA ASP A 476 4.84 -45.54 -53.95
C ASP A 476 3.97 -46.78 -53.62
N LEU A 477 3.01 -46.65 -52.70
CA LEU A 477 2.05 -47.70 -52.30
C LEU A 477 0.70 -47.63 -53.03
N LEU A 478 0.47 -46.60 -53.85
CA LEU A 478 -0.72 -46.49 -54.68
C LEU A 478 -0.50 -47.26 -56.00
N PRO A 479 -1.49 -48.01 -56.52
CA PRO A 479 -1.37 -48.65 -57.82
C PRO A 479 -1.19 -47.58 -58.92
N LYS A 480 -0.29 -47.87 -59.87
CA LYS A 480 0.11 -46.97 -60.94
C LYS A 480 -0.94 -46.80 -62.04
#